data_AF-A0A2U2J5E6-F1
#
_entry.id   AF-A0A2U2J5E6-F1
#
_cell.length_a   1.000
_cell.length_b   1.000
_cell.length_c   1.000
_cell.angle_alpha   90.00
_cell.angle_beta   90.00
_cell.angle_gamma   90.00
#
_symmetry.space_group_name_H-M   'P 1'
#
loop_
_entity.id
_entity.type
_entity.pdbx_description
1 polymer ?
#
loop_
_entity_poly.entity_id
_entity_poly.type
_entity_poly.pdbx_seq_one_letter_code
_entity_poly.pdbx_strand_id
1 'polypeptide(L)'
;MPMWTPIPLDYEPWTKGTDVFVRSSTTFDASSLGKSTPARDTARQKHFEEVVRRIAWHLGSDTVPVFIDFNGDRRRMDKGCMGHAVAGGFLEPVSNGESGYITQVTLKSGVIDAGKGGSVRREN
;
A
#
# COMPACT_ATOMS: atom_id res chain seq x y z
N MET A 1 -13.59 -9.08 -13.29
CA MET A 1 -12.55 -8.03 -13.37
C MET A 1 -12.56 -7.25 -12.06
N PRO A 2 -11.41 -6.81 -11.53
CA PRO A 2 -11.36 -6.03 -10.30
C PRO A 2 -11.97 -4.64 -10.51
N MET A 3 -12.56 -4.08 -9.45
CA MET A 3 -13.00 -2.70 -9.42
C MET A 3 -11.78 -1.78 -9.21
N TRP A 4 -11.62 -0.78 -10.06
CA TRP A 4 -10.54 0.19 -9.99
C TRP A 4 -11.01 1.44 -9.26
N THR A 5 -10.25 1.89 -8.26
CA THR A 5 -10.55 3.14 -7.56
C THR A 5 -9.75 4.28 -8.19
N PRO A 6 -10.40 5.30 -8.76
CA PRO A 6 -9.70 6.45 -9.29
C PRO A 6 -9.13 7.29 -8.15
N ILE A 7 -7.87 7.66 -8.25
CA ILE A 7 -7.26 8.66 -7.36
C ILE A 7 -6.52 9.71 -8.21
N PRO A 8 -6.72 11.01 -7.92
CA PRO A 8 -6.06 12.09 -8.64
C PRO A 8 -4.62 12.30 -8.14
N LEU A 9 -3.81 11.25 -8.25
CA LEU A 9 -2.38 11.26 -7.96
C LEU A 9 -1.62 10.74 -9.18
N ASP A 10 -0.47 11.34 -9.46
CA ASP A 10 0.47 10.79 -10.41
C ASP A 10 1.27 9.65 -9.76
N TYR A 11 1.43 8.56 -10.49
CA TYR A 11 2.17 7.40 -9.99
C TYR A 11 3.68 7.58 -10.17
N GLU A 12 4.43 7.47 -9.08
CA GLU A 12 5.89 7.46 -9.07
C GLU A 12 6.44 6.01 -9.04
N PRO A 13 6.92 5.47 -10.18
CA PRO A 13 7.33 4.07 -10.27
C PRO A 13 8.65 3.78 -9.56
N TRP A 14 8.81 2.55 -9.08
CA TRP A 14 10.10 2.03 -8.67
C TRP A 14 10.92 1.60 -9.90
N THR A 15 12.13 2.15 -10.07
CA THR A 15 12.92 1.98 -11.31
C THR A 15 14.05 0.95 -11.23
N LYS A 16 14.36 0.40 -10.04
CA LYS A 16 15.52 -0.50 -9.83
C LYS A 16 15.20 -1.99 -9.94
N GLY A 17 14.02 -2.36 -10.42
CA GLY A 17 13.58 -3.75 -10.54
C GLY A 17 12.07 -3.86 -10.73
N THR A 18 11.47 -4.96 -10.26
CA THR A 18 10.01 -5.12 -10.30
C THR A 18 9.34 -4.02 -9.49
N ASP A 19 8.37 -3.35 -10.12
CA ASP A 19 7.65 -2.23 -9.53
C ASP A 19 6.86 -2.65 -8.28
N VAL A 20 6.47 -1.67 -7.46
CA VAL A 20 5.70 -1.90 -6.21
C VAL A 20 4.20 -1.79 -6.44
N PHE A 21 3.78 -1.12 -7.52
CA PHE A 21 2.46 -1.28 -8.11
C PHE A 21 2.59 -1.69 -9.59
N VAL A 22 2.06 -2.86 -9.91
CA VAL A 22 2.22 -3.52 -11.21
C VAL A 22 1.02 -3.26 -12.12
N ARG A 23 1.25 -3.18 -13.43
CA ARG A 23 0.19 -3.15 -14.44
C ARG A 23 -0.42 -4.54 -14.61
N SER A 24 -1.40 -4.87 -13.77
CA SER A 24 -2.03 -6.18 -13.77
C SER A 24 -3.46 -6.11 -13.22
N SER A 25 -4.39 -6.77 -13.90
CA SER A 25 -5.77 -6.97 -13.42
C SER A 25 -5.96 -8.30 -12.69
N THR A 26 -4.88 -9.06 -12.46
CA THR A 26 -4.93 -10.38 -11.80
C THR A 26 -5.26 -10.20 -10.32
N THR A 27 -6.31 -10.88 -9.86
CA THR A 27 -6.73 -10.92 -8.46
C THR A 27 -5.97 -12.01 -7.69
N PHE A 28 -5.91 -11.87 -6.38
CA PHE A 28 -5.30 -12.87 -5.49
C PHE A 28 -6.00 -12.80 -4.12
N ASP A 29 -6.09 -13.95 -3.48
CA ASP A 29 -6.69 -14.08 -2.16
C ASP A 29 -5.67 -13.80 -1.03
N ALA A 30 -6.19 -13.52 0.15
CA ALA A 30 -5.40 -13.24 1.35
C ALA A 30 -4.54 -14.42 1.80
N SER A 31 -5.02 -15.67 1.66
CA SER A 31 -4.25 -16.86 2.04
C SER A 31 -3.00 -17.04 1.19
N SER A 32 -2.99 -16.46 -0.01
CA SER A 32 -1.87 -16.46 -0.92
C SER A 32 -0.77 -15.46 -0.55
N LEU A 33 -0.97 -14.58 0.45
CA LEU A 33 0.05 -13.71 1.04
C LEU A 33 0.96 -14.52 1.98
N GLY A 34 1.68 -15.51 1.44
CA GLY A 34 2.52 -16.45 2.20
C GLY A 34 3.90 -15.92 2.60
N LYS A 35 3.99 -14.68 3.09
CA LYS A 35 5.27 -14.10 3.56
C LYS A 35 5.31 -14.10 5.08
N SER A 36 6.29 -14.82 5.64
CA SER A 36 6.61 -14.84 7.07
C SER A 36 7.98 -14.26 7.38
N THR A 37 8.74 -13.89 6.34
CA THR A 37 10.12 -13.39 6.45
C THR A 37 10.21 -11.90 6.08
N PRO A 38 11.20 -11.17 6.63
CA PRO A 38 11.45 -9.78 6.25
C PRO A 38 11.66 -9.61 4.74
N ALA A 39 11.36 -8.42 4.23
CA ALA A 39 11.63 -8.10 2.83
C ALA A 39 13.14 -8.17 2.55
N ARG A 40 13.53 -8.92 1.52
CA ARG A 40 14.94 -9.01 1.09
C ARG A 40 15.45 -7.67 0.53
N ASP A 41 14.59 -6.95 -0.16
CA ASP A 41 14.87 -5.61 -0.68
C ASP A 41 14.14 -4.57 0.17
N THR A 42 14.87 -4.06 1.17
CA THR A 42 14.34 -3.08 2.13
C THR A 42 14.05 -1.73 1.48
N ALA A 43 14.79 -1.35 0.42
CA ALA A 43 14.57 -0.10 -0.28
C ALA A 43 13.29 -0.14 -1.12
N ARG A 44 13.07 -1.23 -1.86
CA ARG A 44 11.81 -1.47 -2.57
C ARG A 44 10.62 -1.53 -1.62
N GLN A 45 10.77 -2.21 -0.48
CA GLN A 45 9.71 -2.28 0.52
C GLN A 45 9.40 -0.89 1.11
N LYS A 46 10.42 -0.10 1.43
CA LYS A 46 10.23 1.27 1.94
C LYS A 46 9.50 2.15 0.92
N HIS A 47 9.86 2.07 -0.37
CA HIS A 47 9.17 2.79 -1.43
C HIS A 47 7.68 2.39 -1.52
N PHE A 48 7.37 1.08 -1.41
CA PHE A 48 5.98 0.62 -1.33
C PHE A 48 5.23 1.27 -0.17
N GLU A 49 5.79 1.26 1.04
CA GLU A 49 5.16 1.87 2.21
C GLU A 49 4.94 3.37 2.05
N GLU A 50 5.91 4.09 1.48
CA GLU A 50 5.81 5.52 1.20
C GLU A 50 4.71 5.84 0.19
N VAL A 51 4.55 5.03 -0.87
CA VAL A 51 3.44 5.18 -1.81
C VAL A 51 2.10 4.91 -1.12
N VAL A 52 1.99 3.83 -0.34
CA VAL A 52 0.75 3.48 0.38
C VAL A 52 0.35 4.57 1.39
N ARG A 53 1.31 5.14 2.16
CA ARG A 53 1.05 6.28 3.06
C ARG A 53 0.55 7.50 2.31
N ARG A 54 1.13 7.82 1.15
CA ARG A 54 0.70 8.95 0.31
C ARG A 54 -0.74 8.78 -0.17
N ILE A 55 -1.10 7.57 -0.60
CA ILE A 55 -2.48 7.27 -1.02
C ILE A 55 -3.43 7.37 0.17
N ALA A 56 -3.09 6.77 1.32
CA ALA A 56 -3.90 6.85 2.54
C ALA A 56 -4.15 8.29 2.98
N TRP A 57 -3.08 9.11 3.01
CA TRP A 57 -3.17 10.54 3.32
C TRP A 57 -4.08 11.27 2.34
N HIS A 58 -3.94 11.01 1.05
CA HIS A 58 -4.76 11.63 0.01
C HIS A 58 -6.25 11.26 0.11
N LEU A 59 -6.55 10.00 0.46
CA LEU A 59 -7.91 9.53 0.68
C LEU A 59 -8.50 9.98 2.01
N GLY A 60 -7.68 10.52 2.93
CA GLY A 60 -8.09 10.78 4.31
C GLY A 60 -8.51 9.52 5.05
N SER A 61 -7.95 8.37 4.69
CA SER A 61 -8.37 7.04 5.14
C SER A 61 -7.18 6.11 5.30
N ASP A 62 -7.15 5.37 6.41
CA ASP A 62 -6.16 4.32 6.69
C ASP A 62 -6.40 3.09 5.82
N THR A 63 -7.57 2.98 5.20
CA THR A 63 -7.91 1.93 4.26
C THR A 63 -7.65 2.39 2.83
N VAL A 64 -6.84 1.61 2.10
CA VAL A 64 -6.36 1.90 0.75
C VAL A 64 -6.81 0.79 -0.21
N PRO A 65 -7.41 1.12 -1.37
CA PRO A 65 -7.78 0.15 -2.39
C PRO A 65 -6.54 -0.51 -3.03
N VAL A 66 -6.60 -1.82 -3.29
CA VAL A 66 -5.49 -2.57 -3.92
C VAL A 66 -5.35 -2.28 -5.41
N PHE A 67 -6.48 -2.00 -6.07
CA PHE A 67 -6.58 -1.73 -7.50
C PHE A 67 -6.88 -0.24 -7.70
N ILE A 68 -5.89 0.48 -8.20
CA ILE A 68 -5.89 1.94 -8.27
C ILE A 68 -5.77 2.39 -9.72
N ASP A 69 -6.53 3.42 -10.09
CA ASP A 69 -6.39 4.14 -11.35
C ASP A 69 -5.75 5.51 -11.06
N PHE A 70 -4.45 5.64 -11.35
CA PHE A 70 -3.68 6.88 -11.18
C PHE A 70 -3.81 7.73 -12.45
N ASN A 71 -4.82 8.59 -12.52
CA ASN A 71 -5.05 9.47 -13.68
C ASN A 71 -5.04 8.73 -15.04
N GLY A 72 -5.56 7.50 -15.11
CA GLY A 72 -5.55 6.65 -16.31
C GLY A 72 -4.50 5.53 -16.31
N ASP A 73 -3.52 5.54 -15.38
CA ASP A 73 -2.58 4.44 -15.21
C ASP A 73 -3.10 3.45 -14.15
N ARG A 74 -3.70 2.35 -14.64
CA ARG A 74 -4.25 1.28 -13.79
C ARG A 74 -3.16 0.39 -13.24
N ARG A 75 -3.06 0.37 -11.91
CA ARG A 75 -1.97 -0.22 -11.15
C ARG A 75 -2.51 -0.98 -9.93
N ARG A 76 -2.03 -2.21 -9.76
CA ARG A 76 -2.35 -3.08 -8.63
C ARG A 76 -1.16 -3.14 -7.68
N MET A 77 -1.38 -3.05 -6.37
CA MET A 77 -0.31 -3.27 -5.40
C MET A 77 0.39 -4.61 -5.64
N ASP A 78 1.72 -4.63 -5.62
CA ASP A 78 2.48 -5.86 -5.76
C ASP A 78 2.19 -6.83 -4.62
N LYS A 79 1.96 -8.09 -4.98
CA LYS A 79 1.62 -9.16 -4.02
C LYS A 79 2.77 -9.40 -3.05
N GLY A 80 4.01 -9.33 -3.52
CA GLY A 80 5.20 -9.52 -2.68
C GLY A 80 5.36 -8.42 -1.64
N CYS A 81 5.25 -7.16 -2.07
CA CYS A 81 5.28 -5.99 -1.18
C CYS A 81 4.16 -6.03 -0.13
N MET A 82 2.94 -6.37 -0.52
CA MET A 82 1.82 -6.53 0.41
C MET A 82 2.09 -7.60 1.45
N GLY A 83 2.57 -8.77 1.03
CA GLY A 83 2.90 -9.86 1.97
C GLY A 83 3.95 -9.44 3.00
N HIS A 84 5.02 -8.75 2.57
CA HIS A 84 6.04 -8.25 3.48
C HIS A 84 5.53 -7.13 4.39
N ALA A 85 4.64 -6.27 3.90
CA ALA A 85 4.04 -5.20 4.69
C ALA A 85 3.13 -5.73 5.82
N VAL A 86 2.37 -6.81 5.56
CA VAL A 86 1.59 -7.49 6.60
C VAL A 86 2.52 -8.14 7.61
N ALA A 87 3.53 -8.90 7.14
CA ALA A 87 4.48 -9.57 8.03
C ALA A 87 5.31 -8.59 8.88
N GLY A 88 5.65 -7.42 8.33
CA GLY A 88 6.36 -6.35 9.02
C GLY A 88 5.50 -5.47 9.90
N GLY A 89 4.18 -5.70 9.96
CA GLY A 89 3.25 -4.91 10.78
C GLY A 89 2.99 -3.49 10.27
N PHE A 90 3.31 -3.19 9.00
CA PHE A 90 2.93 -1.93 8.36
C PHE A 90 1.45 -1.93 7.97
N LEU A 91 0.95 -3.06 7.49
CA LEU A 91 -0.47 -3.29 7.23
C LEU A 91 -1.07 -4.19 8.32
N GLU A 92 -2.35 -4.00 8.60
CA GLU A 92 -3.16 -4.96 9.34
C GLU A 92 -3.26 -6.31 8.59
N PRO A 93 -3.59 -7.41 9.29
CA PRO A 93 -3.93 -8.66 8.64
C PRO A 93 -5.02 -8.44 7.58
N VAL A 94 -4.78 -8.94 6.37
CA VAL A 94 -5.66 -8.71 5.21
C VAL A 94 -6.67 -9.85 5.09
N SER A 95 -7.91 -9.52 4.76
CA SER A 95 -8.96 -10.48 4.42
C SER A 95 -9.45 -10.28 2.98
N ASN A 96 -10.08 -11.32 2.41
CA ASN A 96 -10.78 -11.16 1.14
C ASN A 96 -12.00 -10.23 1.32
N GLY A 97 -12.30 -9.44 0.30
CA GLY A 97 -13.60 -8.77 0.18
C GLY A 97 -14.70 -9.74 -0.30
N GLU A 98 -15.91 -9.23 -0.49
CA GLU A 98 -17.09 -10.02 -0.92
C GLU A 98 -16.87 -10.78 -2.23
N SER A 99 -16.00 -10.25 -3.11
CA SER A 99 -15.65 -10.88 -4.38
C SER A 99 -14.65 -12.04 -4.27
N GLY A 100 -14.24 -12.44 -3.06
CA GLY A 100 -13.35 -13.58 -2.85
C GLY A 100 -11.86 -13.32 -3.07
N TYR A 101 -11.45 -12.06 -3.24
CA TYR A 101 -10.05 -11.63 -3.36
C TYR A 101 -9.82 -10.34 -2.55
N ILE A 102 -8.56 -9.96 -2.38
CA ILE A 102 -8.23 -8.75 -1.63
C ILE A 102 -8.60 -7.50 -2.44
N THR A 103 -9.50 -6.68 -1.92
CA THR A 103 -9.93 -5.42 -2.56
C THR A 103 -9.29 -4.18 -1.94
N GLN A 104 -8.93 -4.25 -0.66
CA GLN A 104 -8.37 -3.15 0.12
C GLN A 104 -7.39 -3.67 1.17
N VAL A 105 -6.53 -2.78 1.65
CA VAL A 105 -5.62 -3.00 2.78
C VAL A 105 -5.79 -1.87 3.79
N THR A 106 -5.48 -2.13 5.06
CA THR A 106 -5.55 -1.11 6.11
C THR A 106 -4.17 -0.90 6.71
N LEU A 107 -3.73 0.35 6.82
CA LEU A 107 -2.50 0.73 7.52
C LEU A 107 -2.70 0.47 9.01
N LYS A 108 -1.67 -0.06 9.68
CA LYS A 108 -1.71 -0.24 11.13
C LYS A 108 -1.71 1.12 11.85
N SER A 109 -2.53 1.27 12.89
CA SER A 109 -2.63 2.54 13.64
C SER A 109 -1.25 3.00 14.18
N GLY A 110 -0.95 4.29 14.05
CA GLY A 110 0.35 4.89 14.40
C GLY A 110 1.36 4.99 13.25
N VAL A 111 1.05 4.44 12.06
CA VAL A 111 1.89 4.55 10.85
C VAL A 111 1.75 5.91 10.13
N ILE A 112 0.69 6.67 10.44
CA ILE A 112 0.29 7.90 9.74
C ILE A 112 0.77 9.16 10.51
N ASP A 113 1.14 9.02 11.78
CA ASP A 113 1.59 10.13 12.64
C ASP A 113 3.01 10.63 12.37
N ALA A 114 3.77 10.00 11.47
CA ALA A 114 5.14 10.42 11.14
C ALA A 114 5.20 11.75 10.35
N GLY A 115 4.06 12.37 10.01
CA GLY A 115 3.98 13.64 9.27
C GLY A 115 3.77 14.91 10.10
N LYS A 116 3.58 14.81 11.43
CA LYS A 116 3.39 16.00 12.31
C LYS A 116 4.60 16.25 13.23
N GLY A 117 5.77 16.42 12.63
CA GLY A 117 6.99 16.87 13.31
C GLY A 117 7.17 18.39 13.24
N GLY A 118 6.24 19.14 13.83
CA GLY A 118 6.31 20.60 13.95
C GLY A 118 5.72 21.06 15.28
N SER A 119 6.12 20.41 16.38
CA SER A 119 5.76 20.86 17.72
C SER A 119 6.59 22.11 18.05
N VAL A 120 5.99 23.27 17.87
CA VAL A 120 6.50 24.55 18.38
C VAL A 120 6.52 24.42 19.90
N ARG A 121 7.69 24.12 20.46
CA ARG A 121 7.95 24.32 21.89
C ARG A 121 7.87 25.83 22.14
N ARG A 122 6.86 26.24 22.91
CA ARG A 122 6.89 27.51 23.63
C ARG A 122 7.84 27.36 24.81
N GLU A 123 8.97 28.04 24.73
CA GLU A 123 9.78 28.53 25.84
C GLU A 123 9.87 30.05 25.54
N ASN A 124 9.58 31.01 26.40
CA ASN A 124 9.40 31.12 27.85
C ASN A 124 8.44 32.32 28.07
#